data_AF-A0A060HP32-F1
#
_entry.id   AF-A0A060HP32-F1
#
_cell.length_a   1.000
_cell.length_b   1.000
_cell.length_c   1.000
_cell.angle_alpha   90.00
_cell.angle_beta   90.00
_cell.angle_gamma   90.00
#
_symmetry.space_group_name_H-M   'P 1'
#
loop_
_entity.id
_entity.type
_entity.pdbx_description
1 polymer ?
#
loop_
_entity_poly.entity_id
_entity_poly.type
_entity_poly.pdbx_seq_one_letter_code
_entity_poly.pdbx_strand_id
1 'polypeptide(L)'
;MASPQLPPSSSSAAIFRYYGASAWEIETLYDTLSRSYSVEDSEVPADDPQFVTMVEIGFPAPFGEPFFQEFTMDSWFKVKGVLKDMKRRRGRKGVKTYIRFAGFEGGKTPVVFPLLSKGDRQYEMGVEKLEYLVDIVPLQLKTVPKGAEEVWYSYEEATFKWSPSATMVNGVNYLYKNNEWVLPAKKSSSSSV
;
A
#
# COMPACT_ATOMS: atom_id res chain seq x y z
N MET A 1 -21.42 -17.10 -37.74
CA MET A 1 -21.62 -15.93 -36.86
C MET A 1 -21.32 -16.39 -35.45
N ALA A 2 -20.18 -15.95 -34.90
CA ALA A 2 -19.76 -16.36 -33.56
C ALA A 2 -20.47 -15.50 -32.51
N SER A 3 -21.02 -16.13 -31.48
CA SER A 3 -21.63 -15.48 -30.33
C SER A 3 -20.62 -14.54 -29.64
N PRO A 4 -21.05 -13.40 -29.07
CA PRO A 4 -20.17 -12.56 -28.29
C PRO A 4 -19.76 -13.33 -27.02
N GLN A 5 -18.45 -13.57 -26.87
CA GLN A 5 -17.88 -14.02 -25.61
C GLN A 5 -18.12 -12.91 -24.58
N LEU A 6 -18.83 -13.25 -23.50
CA LEU A 6 -18.78 -12.49 -22.25
C LEU A 6 -17.30 -12.38 -21.80
N PRO A 7 -16.85 -11.22 -21.30
CA PRO A 7 -15.50 -11.10 -20.78
C PRO A 7 -15.30 -12.08 -19.62
N PRO A 8 -14.10 -12.65 -19.46
CA PRO A 8 -13.81 -13.60 -18.40
C PRO A 8 -14.05 -12.95 -17.02
N SER A 9 -14.87 -13.60 -16.21
CA SER A 9 -15.19 -13.19 -14.84
C SER A 9 -13.95 -13.26 -13.96
N SER A 10 -13.35 -12.10 -13.67
CA SER A 10 -12.53 -11.80 -12.50
C SER A 10 -12.42 -10.29 -12.34
N SER A 11 -13.56 -9.59 -12.25
CA SER A 11 -13.55 -8.17 -11.88
C SER A 11 -13.21 -8.10 -10.39
N SER A 12 -11.93 -7.97 -10.08
CA SER A 12 -11.50 -7.61 -8.73
C SER A 12 -11.51 -6.09 -8.69
N ALA A 13 -12.35 -5.52 -7.82
CA ALA A 13 -12.50 -4.08 -7.72
C ALA A 13 -11.29 -3.48 -6.98
N ALA A 14 -10.91 -2.26 -7.37
CA ALA A 14 -10.03 -1.44 -6.57
C ALA A 14 -10.79 -0.95 -5.33
N ILE A 15 -10.15 -1.04 -4.18
CA ILE A 15 -10.68 -0.54 -2.92
C ILE A 15 -10.23 0.91 -2.76
N PHE A 16 -11.16 1.81 -2.45
CA PHE A 16 -10.84 3.21 -2.15
C PHE A 16 -11.53 3.66 -0.85
N ARG A 17 -10.80 3.65 0.26
CA ARG A 17 -11.35 4.11 1.56
C ARG A 17 -10.73 5.42 1.97
N TYR A 18 -11.52 6.28 2.60
CA TYR A 18 -11.03 7.59 2.99
C TYR A 18 -11.76 8.16 4.20
N TYR A 19 -11.12 9.12 4.86
CA TYR A 19 -11.77 10.11 5.70
C TYR A 19 -11.00 11.43 5.62
N GLY A 20 -11.68 12.56 5.80
CA GLY A 20 -11.03 13.88 5.78
C GLY A 20 -10.42 14.26 4.42
N ALA A 21 -10.83 13.58 3.36
CA ALA A 21 -10.57 13.94 1.96
C ALA A 21 -11.66 14.90 1.47
N SER A 22 -11.28 15.86 0.63
CA SER A 22 -12.18 16.80 -0.04
C SER A 22 -12.86 16.14 -1.25
N ALA A 23 -14.01 16.68 -1.67
CA ALA A 23 -14.74 16.16 -2.83
C ALA A 23 -13.87 16.05 -4.10
N TRP A 24 -13.07 17.09 -4.39
CA TRP A 24 -12.16 17.09 -5.55
C TRP A 24 -11.11 15.98 -5.47
N GLU A 25 -10.58 15.70 -4.28
CA GLU A 25 -9.60 14.63 -4.08
C GLU A 25 -10.22 13.25 -4.32
N ILE A 26 -11.43 13.04 -3.79
CA ILE A 26 -12.20 11.81 -3.93
C ILE A 26 -12.52 11.56 -5.40
N GLU A 27 -13.10 12.55 -6.08
CA GLU A 27 -13.43 12.50 -7.50
C GLU A 27 -12.19 12.23 -8.35
N THR A 28 -11.10 12.94 -8.09
CA THR A 28 -9.87 12.78 -8.88
C THR A 28 -9.28 11.37 -8.72
N LEU A 29 -9.27 10.81 -7.50
CA LEU A 29 -8.79 9.45 -7.27
C LEU A 29 -9.74 8.41 -7.88
N TYR A 30 -11.05 8.54 -7.64
CA TYR A 30 -12.07 7.66 -8.20
C TYR A 30 -12.02 7.61 -9.74
N ASP A 31 -12.00 8.77 -10.40
CA ASP A 31 -11.89 8.89 -11.86
C ASP A 31 -10.59 8.34 -12.43
N THR A 32 -9.53 8.34 -11.62
CA THR A 32 -8.25 7.79 -12.04
C THR A 32 -8.24 6.28 -11.91
N LEU A 33 -8.77 5.73 -10.82
CA LEU A 33 -8.87 4.29 -10.57
C LEU A 33 -9.87 3.62 -11.53
N SER A 34 -11.00 4.28 -11.79
CA SER A 34 -12.10 3.77 -12.63
C SER A 34 -11.75 3.61 -14.12
N ARG A 35 -10.61 4.18 -14.56
CA ARG A 35 -10.08 3.97 -15.91
C ARG A 35 -9.57 2.55 -16.15
N SER A 36 -9.18 1.86 -15.08
CA SER A 36 -8.56 0.54 -15.16
C SER A 36 -9.33 -0.52 -14.36
N TYR A 37 -10.07 -0.12 -13.33
CA TYR A 37 -10.75 -1.06 -12.42
C TYR A 37 -12.19 -0.63 -12.15
N SER A 38 -13.05 -1.57 -11.74
CA SER A 38 -14.23 -1.19 -10.94
C SER A 38 -13.74 -0.62 -9.61
N VAL A 39 -14.43 0.37 -9.03
CA VAL A 39 -14.01 1.00 -7.77
C VAL A 39 -15.08 0.79 -6.71
N GLU A 40 -14.68 0.22 -5.57
CA GLU A 40 -15.47 0.16 -4.36
C GLU A 40 -14.96 1.24 -3.40
N ASP A 41 -15.65 2.39 -3.37
CA ASP A 41 -15.31 3.49 -2.48
C ASP A 41 -16.19 3.57 -1.24
N SER A 42 -15.61 4.01 -0.13
CA SER A 42 -16.36 4.23 1.11
C SER A 42 -15.67 5.24 2.02
N GLU A 43 -16.43 6.19 2.56
CA GLU A 43 -15.99 6.98 3.71
C GLU A 43 -16.00 6.11 4.98
N VAL A 44 -14.92 6.16 5.76
CA VAL A 44 -14.78 5.40 7.01
C VAL A 44 -14.63 6.34 8.22
N PRO A 45 -14.92 5.89 9.45
CA PRO A 45 -14.67 6.68 10.64
C PRO A 45 -13.18 6.98 10.83
N ALA A 46 -12.86 8.17 11.34
CA ALA A 46 -11.50 8.47 11.78
C ALA A 46 -11.12 7.56 12.96
N ASP A 47 -9.94 6.97 12.87
CA ASP A 47 -9.43 5.93 13.78
C ASP A 47 -8.15 6.35 14.52
N ASP A 48 -7.48 7.42 14.08
CA ASP A 48 -6.30 7.98 14.76
C ASP A 48 -6.39 9.52 14.86
N PRO A 49 -6.44 10.10 16.07
CA PRO A 49 -6.55 11.54 16.26
C PRO A 49 -5.30 12.32 15.78
N GLN A 50 -4.18 11.65 15.52
CA GLN A 50 -2.97 12.29 14.98
C GLN A 50 -3.04 12.55 13.47
N PHE A 51 -3.98 11.90 12.78
CA PHE A 51 -4.15 11.98 11.33
C PHE A 51 -5.55 12.48 10.99
N VAL A 52 -5.62 13.67 10.38
CA VAL A 52 -6.90 14.29 10.01
C VAL A 52 -7.42 13.82 8.65
N THR A 53 -6.58 13.11 7.90
CA THR A 53 -6.93 12.52 6.61
C THR A 53 -6.33 11.11 6.53
N MET A 54 -7.13 10.17 6.05
CA MET A 54 -6.66 8.86 5.60
C MET A 54 -7.12 8.61 4.17
N VAL A 55 -6.24 7.99 3.39
CA VAL A 55 -6.58 7.40 2.09
C VAL A 55 -5.99 6.00 2.02
N GLU A 56 -6.82 5.03 1.66
CA GLU A 56 -6.42 3.66 1.35
C GLU A 56 -6.80 3.38 -0.10
N ILE A 57 -5.80 2.98 -0.89
CA ILE A 57 -5.99 2.53 -2.27
C ILE A 57 -5.50 1.09 -2.34
N GLY A 58 -6.42 0.17 -2.56
CA GLY A 58 -6.13 -1.24 -2.78
C GLY A 58 -6.27 -1.60 -4.24
N PHE A 59 -5.16 -1.90 -4.90
CA PHE A 59 -5.15 -2.37 -6.27
C PHE A 59 -5.45 -3.87 -6.32
N PRO A 60 -6.35 -4.30 -7.20
CA PRO A 60 -6.70 -5.70 -7.40
C PRO A 60 -5.64 -6.48 -8.21
N ALA A 61 -4.45 -5.89 -8.38
CA ALA A 61 -3.36 -6.43 -9.16
C ALA A 61 -2.11 -6.63 -8.28
N PRO A 62 -1.21 -7.57 -8.63
CA PRO A 62 0.09 -7.70 -8.00
C PRO A 62 0.98 -6.48 -8.25
N PHE A 63 1.81 -6.11 -7.27
CA PHE A 63 2.86 -5.11 -7.46
C PHE A 63 3.96 -5.66 -8.38
N GLY A 64 4.27 -4.93 -9.46
CA GLY A 64 5.32 -5.30 -10.42
C GLY A 64 5.23 -4.48 -11.70
N GLU A 65 6.11 -4.74 -12.66
CA GLU A 65 6.10 -4.03 -13.95
C GLU A 65 4.75 -4.13 -14.68
N PRO A 66 4.08 -5.31 -14.74
CA PRO A 66 2.79 -5.43 -15.41
C PRO A 66 1.70 -4.50 -14.88
N PHE A 67 1.71 -4.23 -13.56
CA PHE A 67 0.78 -3.28 -12.96
C PHE A 67 0.97 -1.87 -13.50
N PHE A 68 2.21 -1.37 -13.59
CA PHE A 68 2.48 -0.01 -14.07
C PHE A 68 2.22 0.13 -15.58
N GLN A 69 2.33 -0.96 -16.34
CA GLN A 69 1.93 -0.99 -17.74
C GLN A 69 0.40 -0.90 -17.89
N GLU A 70 -0.35 -1.70 -17.13
CA GLU A 70 -1.82 -1.75 -17.19
C GLU A 70 -2.48 -0.50 -16.59
N PHE A 71 -2.05 -0.08 -15.41
CA PHE A 71 -2.56 1.13 -14.75
C PHE A 71 -2.07 2.41 -15.45
N THR A 72 -0.99 2.31 -16.25
CA THR A 72 -0.26 3.39 -16.91
C THR A 72 0.49 4.31 -15.94
N MET A 73 1.64 4.81 -16.39
CA MET A 73 2.42 5.78 -15.62
C MET A 73 1.67 7.11 -15.43
N ASP A 74 0.79 7.51 -16.37
CA ASP A 74 0.02 8.74 -16.26
C ASP A 74 -1.01 8.67 -15.11
N SER A 75 -1.77 7.57 -14.99
CA SER A 75 -2.68 7.37 -13.85
C SER A 75 -1.90 7.30 -12.54
N TRP A 76 -0.74 6.63 -12.54
CA TRP A 76 0.13 6.58 -11.37
C TRP A 76 0.61 7.97 -10.94
N PHE A 77 1.12 8.79 -11.88
CA PHE A 77 1.54 10.16 -11.59
C PHE A 77 0.39 11.03 -11.07
N LYS A 78 -0.84 10.82 -11.59
CA LYS A 78 -2.02 11.52 -11.10
C LYS A 78 -2.37 11.13 -9.66
N VAL A 79 -2.34 9.84 -9.32
CA VAL A 79 -2.50 9.36 -7.93
C VAL A 79 -1.44 9.99 -7.03
N LYS A 80 -0.16 9.93 -7.43
CA LYS A 80 0.94 10.55 -6.65
C LYS A 80 0.72 12.04 -6.44
N GLY A 81 0.32 12.76 -7.48
CA GLY A 81 0.02 14.20 -7.42
C GLY A 81 -1.03 14.52 -6.37
N VAL A 82 -2.15 13.80 -6.38
CA VAL A 82 -3.23 13.99 -5.39
C VAL A 82 -2.76 13.70 -3.97
N LEU A 83 -2.03 12.60 -3.75
CA LEU A 83 -1.50 12.24 -2.43
C LEU A 83 -0.53 13.30 -1.89
N LYS A 84 0.33 13.85 -2.75
CA LYS A 84 1.27 14.92 -2.38
C LYS A 84 0.54 16.22 -2.09
N ASP A 85 -0.45 16.59 -2.90
CA ASP A 85 -1.25 17.78 -2.67
C ASP A 85 -2.12 17.69 -1.41
N MET A 86 -2.65 16.50 -1.10
CA MET A 86 -3.30 16.20 0.18
C MET A 86 -2.34 16.56 1.32
N LYS A 87 -1.15 15.97 1.33
CA LYS A 87 -0.15 16.19 2.38
C LYS A 87 0.21 17.67 2.51
N ARG A 88 0.53 18.33 1.39
CA ARG A 88 0.89 19.75 1.33
C ARG A 88 -0.19 20.65 1.94
N ARG A 89 -1.47 20.40 1.64
CA ARG A 89 -2.59 21.19 2.18
C ARG A 89 -2.88 20.92 3.65
N ARG A 90 -2.55 19.73 4.18
CA ARG A 90 -2.75 19.41 5.61
C ARG A 90 -1.56 19.85 6.47
N GLY A 91 -0.38 20.07 5.88
CA GLY A 91 0.81 20.54 6.56
C GLY A 91 1.18 19.63 7.73
N ARG A 92 1.26 20.19 8.95
CA ARG A 92 1.60 19.42 10.16
C ARG A 92 0.52 18.44 10.62
N LYS A 93 -0.72 18.58 10.15
CA LYS A 93 -1.78 17.61 10.42
C LYS A 93 -1.48 16.34 9.62
N GLY A 94 -1.47 15.19 10.27
CA GLY A 94 -1.06 13.94 9.63
C GLY A 94 -2.00 13.56 8.48
N VAL A 95 -1.42 13.10 7.37
CA VAL A 95 -2.09 12.30 6.35
C VAL A 95 -1.51 10.92 6.44
N LYS A 96 -2.37 9.90 6.55
CA LYS A 96 -1.95 8.50 6.47
C LYS A 96 -2.44 7.89 5.18
N THR A 97 -1.54 7.23 4.48
CA THR A 97 -1.85 6.62 3.20
C THR A 97 -1.48 5.16 3.22
N TYR A 98 -2.37 4.30 2.75
CA TYR A 98 -2.10 2.88 2.57
C TYR A 98 -2.24 2.56 1.09
N ILE A 99 -1.16 2.10 0.47
CA ILE A 99 -1.19 1.60 -0.90
C ILE A 99 -1.04 0.09 -0.83
N ARG A 100 -2.06 -0.64 -1.27
CA ARG A 100 -2.12 -2.11 -1.19
C ARG A 100 -2.14 -2.71 -2.58
N PHE A 101 -1.55 -3.88 -2.69
CA PHE A 101 -1.57 -4.71 -3.90
C PHE A 101 -1.98 -6.13 -3.52
N ALA A 102 -2.75 -6.80 -4.38
CA ALA A 102 -3.24 -8.17 -4.16
C ALA A 102 -2.14 -9.25 -4.20
N GLY A 103 -0.89 -8.85 -4.42
CA GLY A 103 0.26 -9.73 -4.56
C GLY A 103 1.50 -8.95 -4.95
N PHE A 104 2.49 -9.67 -5.47
CA PHE A 104 3.66 -9.11 -6.14
C PHE A 104 4.05 -10.00 -7.33
N GLU A 105 4.92 -9.53 -8.21
CA GLU A 105 5.35 -10.34 -9.35
C GLU A 105 6.01 -11.66 -8.88
N GLY A 106 5.38 -12.78 -9.22
CA GLY A 106 5.80 -14.12 -8.76
C GLY A 106 5.25 -14.56 -7.40
N GLY A 107 4.37 -13.78 -6.75
CA GLY A 107 3.77 -14.11 -5.46
C GLY A 107 2.33 -13.63 -5.28
N LYS A 108 1.54 -14.38 -4.52
CA LYS A 108 0.12 -14.08 -4.26
C LYS A 108 -0.14 -13.45 -2.88
N THR A 109 0.91 -13.26 -2.08
CA THR A 109 0.76 -12.63 -0.77
C THR A 109 0.57 -11.12 -0.95
N PRO A 110 -0.54 -10.53 -0.48
CA PRO A 110 -0.77 -9.10 -0.54
C PRO A 110 0.37 -8.29 0.06
N VAL A 111 0.61 -7.11 -0.49
CA VAL A 111 1.67 -6.20 -0.05
C VAL A 111 1.07 -4.85 0.30
N VAL A 112 1.51 -4.27 1.42
CA VAL A 112 1.01 -3.02 1.96
C VAL A 112 2.17 -2.04 2.15
N PHE A 113 2.04 -0.86 1.57
CA PHE A 113 2.95 0.27 1.72
C PHE A 113 2.28 1.37 2.55
N PRO A 114 2.41 1.35 3.89
CA PRO A 114 1.90 2.40 4.76
C PRO A 114 2.82 3.62 4.75
N LEU A 115 2.27 4.79 4.48
CA LEU A 115 2.96 6.06 4.53
C LEU A 115 2.32 6.95 5.60
N LEU A 116 2.98 7.00 6.76
CA LEU A 116 2.48 7.68 7.98
C LEU A 116 3.30 8.94 8.31
N SER A 117 4.13 9.38 7.38
CA SER A 117 5.09 10.47 7.59
C SER A 117 4.42 11.81 7.82
N LYS A 118 4.77 12.46 8.94
CA LYS A 118 4.29 13.82 9.24
C LYS A 118 5.08 14.91 8.51
N GLY A 119 6.33 14.62 8.13
CA GLY A 119 7.17 15.51 7.33
C GLY A 119 6.76 15.52 5.86
N ASP A 120 6.67 16.71 5.25
CA ASP A 120 6.23 16.85 3.85
C ASP A 120 7.21 16.17 2.89
N ARG A 121 8.52 16.44 3.04
CA ARG A 121 9.56 15.84 2.20
C ARG A 121 9.59 14.31 2.33
N GLN A 122 9.48 13.80 3.55
CA GLN A 122 9.48 12.37 3.84
C GLN A 122 8.30 11.69 3.17
N TYR A 123 7.10 12.25 3.34
CA TYR A 123 5.89 11.76 2.71
C TYR A 123 6.01 11.78 1.19
N GLU A 124 6.35 12.93 0.60
CA GLU A 124 6.50 13.05 -0.86
C GLU A 124 7.49 12.02 -1.40
N MET A 125 8.64 11.87 -0.75
CA MET A 125 9.65 10.91 -1.18
C MET A 125 9.23 9.46 -0.98
N GLY A 126 8.39 9.17 0.02
CA GLY A 126 7.83 7.84 0.21
C GLY A 126 6.92 7.45 -0.94
N VAL A 127 6.08 8.39 -1.40
CA VAL A 127 5.21 8.21 -2.59
C VAL A 127 6.04 8.05 -3.87
N GLU A 128 6.99 8.95 -4.14
CA GLU A 128 7.81 8.92 -5.36
C GLU A 128 8.69 7.67 -5.46
N LYS A 129 9.04 7.05 -4.33
CA LYS A 129 9.97 5.92 -4.34
C LYS A 129 9.33 4.56 -4.58
N LEU A 130 8.01 4.47 -4.61
CA LEU A 130 7.31 3.19 -4.75
C LEU A 130 7.59 2.55 -6.11
N GLU A 131 7.56 3.29 -7.22
CA GLU A 131 7.84 2.69 -8.54
C GLU A 131 9.28 2.15 -8.67
N TYR A 132 10.26 2.69 -7.92
CA TYR A 132 11.63 2.17 -7.95
C TYR A 132 11.77 0.82 -7.26
N LEU A 133 10.73 0.36 -6.56
CA LEU A 133 10.73 -0.94 -5.91
C LEU A 133 10.29 -2.07 -6.84
N VAL A 134 9.88 -1.77 -8.08
CA VAL A 134 9.40 -2.77 -9.08
C VAL A 134 10.34 -3.97 -9.18
N ASP A 135 11.66 -3.74 -9.28
CA ASP A 135 12.63 -4.83 -9.40
C ASP A 135 13.01 -5.45 -8.05
N ILE A 136 12.81 -4.73 -6.95
CA ILE A 136 13.32 -5.09 -5.63
C ILE A 136 12.30 -5.94 -4.86
N VAL A 137 11.02 -5.57 -4.91
CA VAL A 137 9.94 -6.27 -4.19
C VAL A 137 9.87 -7.75 -4.57
N PRO A 138 9.88 -8.13 -5.87
CA PRO A 138 9.87 -9.54 -6.26
C PRO A 138 11.07 -10.33 -5.74
N LEU A 139 12.22 -9.68 -5.52
CA LEU A 139 13.42 -10.32 -4.96
C LEU A 139 13.36 -10.44 -3.44
N GLN A 140 12.95 -9.38 -2.74
CA GLN A 140 12.83 -9.35 -1.29
C GLN A 140 11.77 -10.33 -0.77
N LEU A 141 10.66 -10.45 -1.49
CA LEU A 141 9.52 -11.25 -1.04
C LEU A 141 9.61 -12.73 -1.43
N LYS A 142 10.64 -13.17 -2.16
CA LYS A 142 10.88 -14.62 -2.39
C LYS A 142 11.10 -15.40 -1.10
N THR A 143 11.59 -14.73 -0.06
CA THR A 143 11.91 -15.32 1.24
C THR A 143 10.76 -15.20 2.24
N VAL A 144 9.61 -14.64 1.82
CA VAL A 144 8.45 -14.52 2.70
C VAL A 144 8.03 -15.89 3.24
N PRO A 145 7.74 -16.03 4.54
CA PRO A 145 7.23 -17.26 5.11
C PRO A 145 5.99 -17.77 4.36
N LYS A 146 5.94 -19.08 4.10
CA LYS A 146 4.77 -19.70 3.46
C LYS A 146 3.54 -19.53 4.34
N GLY A 147 2.41 -19.17 3.73
CA GLY A 147 1.16 -18.91 4.45
C GLY A 147 1.09 -17.50 5.06
N ALA A 148 2.00 -16.60 4.69
CA ALA A 148 1.89 -15.19 5.01
C ALA A 148 0.57 -14.61 4.48
N GLU A 149 -0.19 -13.97 5.37
CA GLU A 149 -1.49 -13.36 5.08
C GLU A 149 -1.34 -12.06 4.29
N GLU A 150 -0.39 -11.21 4.68
CA GLU A 150 0.04 -10.00 3.97
C GLU A 150 1.44 -9.59 4.41
N VAL A 151 2.17 -8.86 3.57
CA VAL A 151 3.48 -8.27 3.91
C VAL A 151 3.35 -6.77 4.05
N TRP A 152 3.74 -6.27 5.22
CA TRP A 152 3.84 -4.86 5.51
C TRP A 152 5.24 -4.35 5.25
N TYR A 153 5.35 -3.31 4.45
CA TYR A 153 6.56 -2.51 4.32
C TYR A 153 6.60 -1.41 5.38
N SER A 154 7.81 -0.91 5.65
CA SER A 154 8.03 0.31 6.43
C SER A 154 8.92 1.27 5.64
N TYR A 155 8.58 2.55 5.73
CA TYR A 155 9.36 3.62 5.15
C TYR A 155 10.23 4.29 6.22
N GLU A 156 11.55 4.13 6.11
CA GLU A 156 12.52 4.70 7.04
C GLU A 156 12.83 6.15 6.64
N GLU A 157 12.26 7.10 7.36
CA GLU A 157 12.31 8.53 7.04
C GLU A 157 13.73 9.13 7.02
N ALA A 158 14.63 8.62 7.84
CA ALA A 158 16.00 9.11 7.93
C ALA A 158 16.82 8.78 6.66
N THR A 159 16.53 7.63 6.04
CA THR A 159 17.27 7.14 4.87
C THR A 159 16.45 7.19 3.58
N PHE A 160 15.16 7.54 3.69
CA PHE A 160 14.19 7.53 2.60
C PHE A 160 14.14 6.16 1.90
N LYS A 161 14.12 5.07 2.66
CA LYS A 161 14.14 3.69 2.14
C LYS A 161 12.91 2.92 2.56
N TRP A 162 12.31 2.23 1.60
CA TRP A 162 11.32 1.20 1.85
C TRP A 162 12.01 -0.14 2.11
N SER A 163 11.47 -0.89 3.07
CA SER A 163 11.90 -2.28 3.32
C SER A 163 10.72 -3.10 3.87
N PRO A 164 10.70 -4.42 3.65
CA PRO A 164 9.76 -5.29 4.35
C PRO A 164 9.95 -5.10 5.86
N SER A 165 8.86 -5.17 6.61
CA SER A 165 8.86 -4.88 8.04
C SER A 165 8.25 -6.02 8.85
N ALA A 166 7.05 -6.44 8.46
CA ALA A 166 6.32 -7.45 9.20
C ALA A 166 5.42 -8.27 8.27
N THR A 167 5.10 -9.49 8.71
CA THR A 167 4.07 -10.33 8.12
C THR A 167 3.44 -11.19 9.21
N MET A 168 2.25 -11.73 8.97
CA MET A 168 1.57 -12.63 9.88
C MET A 168 1.34 -13.98 9.20
N VAL A 169 1.64 -15.07 9.93
CA VAL A 169 1.42 -16.45 9.46
C VAL A 169 0.67 -17.17 10.56
N ASN A 170 -0.58 -17.58 10.30
CA ASN A 170 -1.42 -18.31 11.26
C ASN A 170 -1.50 -17.61 12.63
N GLY A 171 -1.68 -16.28 12.63
CA GLY A 171 -1.73 -15.46 13.85
C GLY A 171 -0.37 -15.20 14.54
N VAL A 172 0.73 -15.69 13.96
CA VAL A 172 2.09 -15.41 14.47
C VAL A 172 2.72 -14.29 13.65
N ASN A 173 3.07 -13.19 14.31
CA ASN A 173 3.80 -12.10 13.69
C ASN A 173 5.25 -12.51 13.43
N TYR A 174 5.78 -12.19 12.26
CA TYR A 174 7.20 -12.26 11.89
C TYR A 174 7.68 -10.83 11.62
N LEU A 175 8.92 -10.55 11.99
CA LEU A 175 9.58 -9.27 11.71
C LEU A 175 10.70 -9.49 10.71
N TYR A 176 10.87 -8.56 9.78
CA TYR A 176 11.99 -8.58 8.85
C TYR A 176 13.19 -7.84 9.45
N LYS A 177 14.30 -8.55 9.65
CA LYS A 177 15.55 -8.00 10.22
C LYS A 177 16.74 -8.67 9.56
N ASN A 178 17.79 -7.89 9.27
CA ASN A 178 19.03 -8.40 8.68
C ASN A 178 18.81 -9.25 7.41
N ASN A 179 17.84 -8.86 6.58
CA ASN A 179 17.40 -9.59 5.39
C ASN A 179 16.75 -10.96 5.64
N GLU A 180 16.26 -11.22 6.85
CA GLU A 180 15.61 -12.47 7.23
C GLU A 180 14.31 -12.22 8.00
N TRP A 181 13.38 -13.18 7.89
CA TRP A 181 12.14 -13.19 8.65
C TRP A 181 12.34 -13.91 9.97
N VAL A 182 12.25 -13.17 11.08
CA VAL A 182 12.46 -13.69 12.42
C VAL A 182 11.18 -13.66 13.24
N LEU A 183 11.01 -14.66 14.09
CA LEU A 183 9.96 -14.63 15.11
C LEU A 183 10.27 -13.52 16.13
N PRO A 184 9.26 -12.83 16.67
CA PRO A 184 9.43 -11.91 17.77
C PRO A 184 10.03 -12.68 18.95
N ALA A 185 11.08 -12.13 19.54
CA ALA A 185 11.71 -12.74 20.71
C ALA A 185 10.64 -12.93 21.81
N LYS A 186 10.57 -14.13 22.39
CA LYS A 186 9.79 -14.34 23.61
C LYS A 186 10.31 -13.36 24.65
N LYS A 187 9.48 -12.44 25.14
CA LYS A 187 9.82 -11.69 26.36
C LYS A 187 10.06 -12.73 27.45
N SER A 188 11.30 -12.88 27.88
CA SER A 188 11.60 -13.60 29.11
C SER A 188 10.92 -12.83 30.23
N SER A 189 9.81 -13.35 30.74
CA SER A 189 9.30 -12.97 32.05
C SER A 189 10.38 -13.34 33.06
N SER A 190 11.26 -12.38 33.39
CA SER A 190 12.04 -12.45 34.61
C SER A 190 11.03 -12.40 35.75
N SER A 191 10.66 -13.58 36.24
CA SER A 191 10.03 -13.70 37.55
C SER A 191 11.09 -13.30 38.55
N SER A 192 11.00 -12.09 39.07
CA SER A 192 11.71 -11.72 40.29
C SER A 192 11.03 -12.47 41.43
N VAL A 193 11.76 -13.42 42.02
CA VAL A 193 11.47 -14.00 43.33
C VAL A 193 11.97 -13.03 44.40
#